data_AF-A0A5B7I3W7-F1
#
_entry.id   AF-A0A5B7I3W7-F1
#
_cell.length_a   1.000
_cell.length_b   1.000
_cell.length_c   1.000
_cell.angle_alpha   90.00
_cell.angle_beta   90.00
_cell.angle_gamma   90.00
#
_symmetry.space_group_name_H-M   'P 1'
#
loop_
_entity.id
_entity.type
_entity.pdbx_description
1 polymer ?
#
loop_
_entity_poly.entity_id
_entity_poly.type
_entity_poly.pdbx_seq_one_letter_code
_entity_poly.pdbx_strand_id
1 'polypeptide(L)'
;MAKTVIKRVQDSTQEFDQEVEEVIRLGRYREGDKRPMKVKMRSQVTVKENMARKGKLADDVNHKEIWIKRDMNLEEREKKVLRSEAKEKNEKKTEIEKKSFYWRVLDMRLKKWYLRKKEEVMEEAIN
;
A
#
# COMPACT_ATOMS: atom_id res chain seq x y z
N MET A 1 -1.20 20.90 12.54
CA MET A 1 -0.97 20.11 11.31
C MET A 1 -1.06 18.62 11.56
N ALA A 2 0.01 17.87 11.89
CA ALA A 2 -0.08 16.38 12.01
C ALA A 2 -1.25 15.88 12.89
N LYS A 3 -1.35 16.35 14.14
CA LYS A 3 -2.49 16.12 15.04
C LYS A 3 -3.84 16.51 14.40
N THR A 4 -3.93 17.70 13.81
CA THR A 4 -5.10 18.19 13.05
C THR A 4 -5.56 17.24 11.92
N VAL A 5 -4.63 16.64 11.16
CA VAL A 5 -4.95 15.66 10.11
C VAL A 5 -5.48 14.36 10.73
N ILE A 6 -4.85 13.90 11.81
CA ILE A 6 -5.25 12.68 12.54
C ILE A 6 -6.67 12.86 13.13
N LYS A 7 -6.97 14.02 13.73
CA LYS A 7 -8.31 14.37 14.23
C LYS A 7 -9.37 14.51 13.14
N ARG A 8 -8.98 14.69 11.87
CA ARG A 8 -9.88 14.61 10.68
C ARG A 8 -10.08 13.17 10.16
N VAL A 9 -9.20 12.22 10.50
CA VAL A 9 -9.31 10.80 10.12
C VAL A 9 -10.16 10.01 11.12
N GLN A 10 -10.16 10.41 12.40
CA GLN A 10 -11.00 9.78 13.41
C GLN A 10 -12.47 10.20 13.29
N ASP A 11 -13.29 9.49 14.05
CA ASP A 11 -14.69 9.85 14.32
C ASP A 11 -14.76 10.43 15.74
N SER A 12 -15.78 11.25 16.03
CA SER A 12 -15.83 12.18 17.18
C SER A 12 -15.86 11.54 18.59
N THR A 13 -15.77 10.21 18.69
CA THR A 13 -15.82 9.43 19.93
C THR A 13 -14.46 9.03 20.49
N GLN A 14 -13.33 9.32 19.82
CA GLN A 14 -12.00 8.88 20.26
C GLN A 14 -10.93 9.96 20.00
N GLU A 15 -9.89 10.01 20.84
CA GLU A 15 -8.88 11.08 20.81
C GLU A 15 -7.45 10.56 20.52
N PHE A 16 -7.18 10.17 19.27
CA PHE A 16 -5.82 9.79 18.83
C PHE A 16 -4.76 10.87 19.11
N ASP A 17 -5.15 12.15 19.28
CA ASP A 17 -4.24 13.25 19.62
C ASP A 17 -3.55 13.05 21.00
N GLN A 18 -4.10 12.23 21.89
CA GLN A 18 -3.46 11.80 23.14
C GLN A 18 -2.53 10.58 22.94
N GLU A 19 -2.76 9.79 21.88
CA GLU A 19 -1.97 8.61 21.54
C GLU A 19 -0.75 8.89 20.65
N VAL A 20 -0.68 10.08 20.05
CA VAL A 20 0.52 10.60 19.38
C VAL A 20 1.65 10.77 20.39
N GLU A 21 2.67 9.93 20.29
CA GLU A 21 3.83 9.91 21.16
C GLU A 21 4.90 10.91 20.69
N GLU A 22 5.28 10.84 19.41
CA GLU A 22 6.34 11.66 18.81
C GLU A 22 5.93 12.13 17.40
N VAL A 23 6.38 13.33 17.01
CA VAL A 23 6.16 13.88 15.67
C VAL A 23 7.46 14.49 15.15
N ILE A 24 8.09 13.83 14.17
CA ILE A 24 9.41 14.19 13.63
C ILE A 24 9.27 14.63 12.17
N ARG A 25 9.84 15.79 11.81
CA ARG A 25 9.96 16.21 10.40
C ARG A 25 11.17 15.54 9.77
N LEU A 26 10.97 14.84 8.65
CA LEU A 26 12.03 14.18 7.90
C LEU A 26 12.73 15.16 6.95
N GLY A 27 14.03 14.99 6.76
CA GLY A 27 14.84 15.78 5.83
C GLY A 27 15.35 17.13 6.38
N ARG A 28 16.42 17.63 5.76
CA ARG A 28 17.04 18.93 6.06
C ARG A 28 16.01 20.06 5.90
N TYR A 29 16.07 21.08 6.74
CA TYR A 29 15.21 22.25 6.60
C TYR A 29 15.57 23.05 5.34
N ARG A 30 14.54 23.55 4.68
CA ARG A 30 14.54 24.54 3.60
C ARG A 30 13.30 25.40 3.82
N GLU A 31 13.41 26.68 3.51
CA GLU A 31 12.30 27.62 3.64
C GLU A 31 11.21 27.35 2.59
N GLY A 32 9.94 27.53 2.95
CA GLY A 32 8.78 27.16 2.12
C GLY A 32 8.51 25.65 1.92
N ASP A 33 9.52 24.79 2.10
CA ASP A 33 9.50 23.39 1.67
C ASP A 33 8.62 22.48 2.56
N LYS A 34 7.61 21.81 1.97
CA LYS A 34 6.63 20.95 2.66
C LYS A 34 7.26 19.60 3.10
N ARG A 35 8.03 19.61 4.20
CA ARG A 35 8.72 18.40 4.71
C ARG A 35 7.76 17.30 5.21
N PRO A 36 7.98 16.01 4.85
CA PRO A 36 7.22 14.88 5.39
C PRO A 36 7.31 14.78 6.92
N MET A 37 6.22 14.36 7.56
CA MET A 37 6.12 14.20 9.01
C MET A 37 5.96 12.72 9.36
N LYS A 38 6.93 12.14 10.09
CA LYS A 38 6.81 10.80 10.69
C LYS A 38 6.15 10.96 12.07
N VAL A 39 5.05 10.25 12.27
CA VAL A 39 4.30 10.23 13.53
C VAL A 39 4.46 8.85 14.18
N LYS A 40 4.81 8.84 15.45
CA LYS A 40 4.82 7.65 16.30
C LYS A 40 3.56 7.66 17.17
N MET A 41 2.86 6.54 17.19
CA MET A 41 1.67 6.33 18.01
C MET A 41 1.98 5.30 19.09
N ARG A 42 1.43 5.47 20.29
CA ARG A 42 1.57 4.51 21.40
C ARG A 42 0.98 3.14 21.06
N SER A 43 -0.17 3.11 20.35
CA SER A 43 -0.90 1.89 20.02
C SER A 43 -0.78 1.50 18.54
N GLN A 44 -0.47 0.23 18.28
CA GLN A 44 -0.52 -0.33 16.92
C GLN A 44 -1.95 -0.48 16.38
N VAL A 45 -2.96 -0.61 17.24
CA VAL A 45 -4.38 -0.70 16.83
C VAL A 45 -4.78 0.60 16.15
N THR A 46 -4.48 1.71 16.81
CA THR A 46 -4.76 3.08 16.37
C THR A 46 -4.05 3.42 15.04
N VAL A 47 -2.86 2.86 14.79
CA VAL A 47 -2.19 2.93 13.48
C VAL A 47 -2.90 2.10 12.40
N LYS A 48 -3.46 0.92 12.73
CA LYS A 48 -4.27 0.12 11.79
C LYS A 48 -5.58 0.84 11.45
N GLU A 49 -6.26 1.40 12.44
CA GLU A 49 -7.52 2.13 12.25
C GLU A 49 -7.34 3.40 11.42
N ASN A 50 -6.34 4.24 11.72
CA ASN A 50 -6.02 5.41 10.88
C ASN A 50 -5.70 4.99 9.44
N MET A 51 -4.95 3.89 9.25
CA MET A 51 -4.63 3.38 7.91
C MET A 51 -5.84 2.82 7.15
N ALA A 52 -6.92 2.43 7.84
CA ALA A 52 -8.19 2.04 7.23
C ALA A 52 -9.09 3.26 6.96
N ARG A 53 -9.25 4.17 7.93
CA ARG A 53 -10.16 5.33 7.84
C ARG A 53 -9.60 6.50 7.00
N LYS A 54 -8.31 6.49 6.64
CA LYS A 54 -7.64 7.56 5.85
C LYS A 54 -8.33 7.95 4.53
N GLY A 55 -9.24 7.12 4.00
CA GLY A 55 -10.03 7.47 2.82
C GLY A 55 -10.80 8.78 2.98
N LYS A 56 -11.25 9.10 4.20
CA LYS A 56 -11.96 10.34 4.57
C LYS A 56 -11.19 11.63 4.26
N LEU A 57 -9.88 11.57 4.05
CA LEU A 57 -9.07 12.73 3.65
C LEU A 57 -9.18 13.07 2.16
N ALA A 58 -9.74 12.18 1.32
CA ALA A 58 -9.98 12.47 -0.10
C ALA A 58 -11.13 13.47 -0.30
N ASP A 59 -12.10 13.46 0.63
CA ASP A 59 -13.31 14.29 0.58
C ASP A 59 -13.03 15.73 1.09
N ASP A 60 -12.09 15.90 2.03
CA ASP A 60 -11.75 17.21 2.60
C ASP A 60 -10.87 18.03 1.64
N VAL A 61 -11.45 19.12 1.12
CA VAL A 61 -10.83 20.04 0.14
C VAL A 61 -9.45 20.56 0.58
N ASN A 62 -9.23 20.77 1.88
CA ASN A 62 -7.97 21.30 2.41
C ASN A 62 -6.89 20.23 2.59
N HIS A 63 -7.25 18.94 2.47
CA HIS A 63 -6.36 17.81 2.79
C HIS A 63 -6.02 16.94 1.56
N LYS A 64 -6.52 17.28 0.36
CA LYS A 64 -6.29 16.55 -0.91
C LYS A 64 -4.82 16.29 -1.25
N GLU A 65 -3.89 17.13 -0.81
CA GLU A 65 -2.44 16.93 -1.01
C GLU A 65 -1.78 15.98 0.01
N ILE A 66 -2.49 15.47 1.02
CA ILE A 66 -1.91 14.83 2.20
C ILE A 66 -2.00 13.30 2.12
N TRP A 67 -0.84 12.65 1.98
CA TRP A 67 -0.74 11.20 1.75
C TRP A 67 -0.31 10.41 3.00
N ILE A 68 -1.27 9.81 3.71
CA ILE A 68 -0.95 8.87 4.82
C ILE A 68 -0.47 7.52 4.28
N LYS A 69 0.78 7.18 4.63
CA LYS A 69 1.48 5.92 4.33
C LYS A 69 2.08 5.37 5.63
N ARG A 70 1.90 4.07 5.90
CA ARG A 70 2.61 3.36 6.98
C ARG A 70 4.10 3.28 6.62
N ASP A 71 4.97 3.50 7.61
CA ASP A 71 6.39 3.16 7.47
C ASP A 71 6.54 1.64 7.56
N MET A 72 7.06 1.04 6.48
CA MET A 72 7.21 -0.41 6.32
C MET A 72 8.65 -0.82 6.61
N ASN A 73 8.88 -2.02 7.15
CA ASN A 73 10.24 -2.54 7.32
C ASN A 73 10.91 -2.88 5.96
N LEU A 74 12.19 -3.26 5.95
CA LEU A 74 12.91 -3.57 4.70
C LEU A 74 12.28 -4.74 3.94
N GLU A 75 11.95 -5.84 4.63
CA GLU A 75 11.32 -7.03 4.03
C GLU A 75 9.95 -6.69 3.41
N GLU A 76 9.10 -5.91 4.10
CA GLU A 76 7.81 -5.45 3.58
C GLU A 76 7.97 -4.56 2.34
N ARG A 77 9.03 -3.73 2.27
CA ARG A 77 9.36 -2.91 1.10
C ARG A 77 9.77 -3.79 -0.08
N GLU A 78 10.67 -4.74 0.11
CA GLU A 78 11.08 -5.71 -0.92
C GLU A 78 9.91 -6.56 -1.41
N LYS A 79 9.11 -7.10 -0.48
CA LYS A 79 7.88 -7.87 -0.74
C LYS A 79 6.85 -7.05 -1.50
N LYS A 80 6.85 -5.72 -1.35
CA LYS A 80 6.03 -4.79 -2.15
C LYS A 80 6.63 -4.57 -3.55
N VAL A 81 7.95 -4.39 -3.69
CA VAL A 81 8.64 -4.28 -5.00
C VAL A 81 8.35 -5.52 -5.85
N LEU A 82 8.54 -6.72 -5.29
CA LEU A 82 8.22 -8.00 -5.93
C LEU A 82 6.73 -8.10 -6.32
N ARG A 83 5.82 -7.53 -5.53
CA ARG A 83 4.38 -7.48 -5.88
C ARG A 83 4.06 -6.55 -7.04
N SER A 84 4.76 -5.42 -7.19
CA SER A 84 4.67 -4.58 -8.39
C SER A 84 5.27 -5.27 -9.62
N GLU A 85 6.45 -5.89 -9.48
CA GLU A 85 7.08 -6.65 -10.56
C GLU A 85 6.20 -7.81 -11.05
N ALA A 86 5.56 -8.54 -10.13
CA ALA A 86 4.60 -9.59 -10.45
C ALA A 86 3.34 -9.05 -11.14
N LYS A 87 2.89 -7.83 -10.84
CA LYS A 87 1.77 -7.19 -11.55
C LYS A 87 2.17 -6.81 -12.97
N GLU A 88 3.27 -6.08 -13.14
CA GLU A 88 3.78 -5.66 -14.43
C GLU A 88 4.03 -6.86 -15.37
N LYS A 89 4.64 -7.92 -14.84
CA LYS A 89 4.85 -9.20 -15.56
C LYS A 89 3.57 -10.01 -15.81
N ASN A 90 2.43 -9.65 -15.21
CA ASN A 90 1.12 -10.22 -15.53
C ASN A 90 0.31 -9.35 -16.51
N GLU A 91 0.47 -8.02 -16.44
CA GLU A 91 -0.17 -7.04 -17.33
C GLU A 91 0.40 -7.18 -18.76
N LYS A 92 1.74 -7.26 -18.89
CA LYS A 92 2.48 -7.41 -20.15
C LYS A 92 2.30 -8.74 -20.91
N LYS A 93 1.54 -9.69 -20.37
CA LYS A 93 1.32 -11.01 -20.99
C LYS A 93 0.34 -10.95 -22.17
N THR A 94 0.52 -11.85 -23.12
CA THR A 94 -0.49 -12.18 -24.15
C THR A 94 -1.74 -12.82 -23.52
N GLU A 95 -2.85 -12.87 -24.26
CA GLU A 95 -4.09 -13.50 -23.76
C GLU A 95 -3.95 -15.01 -23.54
N ILE A 96 -3.17 -15.69 -24.38
CA ILE A 96 -2.85 -17.13 -24.28
C ILE A 96 -2.05 -17.40 -22.98
N GLU A 97 -1.06 -16.56 -22.67
CA GLU A 97 -0.33 -16.63 -21.40
C GLU A 97 -1.21 -16.27 -20.19
N LYS A 98 -2.16 -15.33 -20.34
CA LYS A 98 -3.14 -14.99 -19.29
C LYS A 98 -4.04 -16.17 -18.94
N LYS A 99 -4.41 -17.03 -19.91
CA LYS A 99 -5.16 -18.28 -19.70
C LYS A 99 -4.33 -19.38 -19.00
N SER A 100 -3.00 -19.43 -19.19
CA SER A 100 -2.16 -20.58 -18.80
C SER A 100 -1.35 -20.40 -17.51
N PHE A 101 -0.84 -19.21 -17.18
CA PHE A 101 -0.10 -19.00 -15.92
C PHE A 101 -0.17 -17.56 -15.40
N TYR A 102 0.14 -17.36 -14.12
CA TYR A 102 0.36 -16.02 -13.55
C TYR A 102 1.63 -15.98 -12.69
N TRP A 103 2.25 -14.80 -12.59
CA TRP A 103 3.36 -14.57 -11.67
C TRP A 103 2.83 -14.29 -10.26
N ARG A 104 3.38 -14.96 -9.25
CA ARG A 104 3.04 -14.79 -7.83
C ARG A 104 4.30 -14.63 -6.99
N VAL A 105 4.23 -13.78 -5.97
CA VAL A 105 5.30 -13.68 -4.96
C VAL A 105 5.09 -14.78 -3.91
N LEU A 106 6.09 -15.64 -3.75
CA LEU A 106 6.15 -16.74 -2.80
C LEU A 106 7.57 -16.80 -2.23
N ASP A 107 7.71 -16.89 -0.91
CA ASP A 107 9.00 -17.09 -0.23
C ASP A 107 10.06 -16.03 -0.61
N MET A 108 9.61 -14.76 -0.67
CA MET A 108 10.38 -13.59 -1.14
C MET A 108 10.96 -13.71 -2.57
N ARG A 109 10.34 -14.55 -3.43
CA ARG A 109 10.75 -14.75 -4.83
C ARG A 109 9.54 -14.67 -5.77
N LEU A 110 9.78 -14.29 -7.02
CA LEU A 110 8.79 -14.46 -8.09
C LEU A 110 8.75 -15.92 -8.53
N LYS A 111 7.56 -16.52 -8.56
CA LYS A 111 7.32 -17.87 -9.11
C LYS A 111 6.23 -17.79 -10.18
N LYS A 112 6.39 -18.51 -11.30
CA LYS A 112 5.27 -18.81 -12.21
C LYS A 112 4.32 -19.79 -11.50
N TRP A 113 3.02 -19.56 -11.63
CA TRP A 113 1.97 -20.41 -11.07
C TRP A 113 1.00 -20.75 -12.21
N TYR A 114 0.96 -22.01 -12.61
CA TYR A 114 0.16 -22.46 -13.75
C TYR A 114 -1.31 -22.63 -13.35
N LEU A 115 -2.20 -22.20 -14.24
CA LEU A 115 -3.65 -22.37 -14.08
C LEU A 115 -4.04 -23.74 -14.66
N ARG A 116 -4.63 -24.60 -13.85
CA ARG A 116 -5.00 -25.97 -14.26
C ARG A 116 -6.30 -26.00 -15.08
N LYS A 117 -6.29 -25.41 -16.28
CA LYS A 117 -7.14 -25.87 -17.40
C LYS A 117 -6.30 -26.85 -18.22
N LYS A 118 -6.73 -28.11 -18.30
CA LYS A 118 -5.93 -29.19 -18.94
C LYS A 118 -6.64 -29.88 -20.12
N GLU A 119 -7.84 -29.45 -20.47
CA GLU A 119 -8.65 -30.03 -21.55
C GLU A 119 -8.67 -29.13 -22.81
N GLU A 120 -9.40 -28.00 -22.81
CA GLU A 120 -9.66 -27.14 -23.99
C GLU A 120 -8.45 -26.87 -24.92
N VAL A 121 -7.26 -26.58 -24.36
CA VAL A 121 -6.09 -26.11 -25.14
C VAL A 121 -5.41 -27.23 -25.93
N MET A 122 -5.72 -28.51 -25.69
CA MET A 122 -5.18 -29.61 -26.51
C MET A 122 -6.09 -29.96 -27.70
N GLU A 123 -7.38 -29.63 -27.66
CA GLU A 123 -8.31 -29.94 -28.76
C GLU A 123 -8.16 -28.95 -29.93
N GLU A 124 -7.84 -27.69 -29.66
CA GLU A 124 -7.49 -26.67 -30.67
C GLU A 124 -6.13 -26.95 -31.38
N ALA A 125 -5.35 -27.94 -30.93
CA ALA A 125 -4.03 -28.27 -31.47
C ALA A 125 -3.98 -29.59 -32.26
N ILE A 126 -5.14 -30.23 -32.50
CA ILE A 126 -5.26 -31.57 -33.10
C ILE A 126 -6.20 -31.59 -34.34
N ASN A 127 -6.94 -30.50 -34.62
CA ASN A 127 -7.70 -30.29 -35.86
C ASN A 127 -6.98 -29.35 -36.82
#